data_AF-A0A9X3XFL7-F1
#
_entry.id   AF-A0A9X3XFL7-F1
#
_cell.length_a   1.000
_cell.length_b   1.000
_cell.length_c   1.000
_cell.angle_alpha   90.00
_cell.angle_beta   90.00
_cell.angle_gamma   90.00
#
_symmetry.space_group_name_H-M   'P 1'
#
loop_
_entity.id
_entity.type
_entity.pdbx_description
1 polymer ?
#
loop_
_entity_poly.entity_id
_entity_poly.type
_entity_poly.pdbx_seq_one_letter_code
_entity_poly.pdbx_strand_id
1 'polypeptide(L)'
;MRYLSLAALKVALADLFSERHAALVLSGAGKTYESILLAKKQQIDALPGALTGGKPLAESMAEADDVHDGFGSAIWHMTEAYERCPKVPAHVRAAVGRVRAAFIPQLDDLQATYVQEVHAAIEHRKKIDDLKADLQLIPIAEGLTLLDWAEGYVGAAEQIGALLSQRADADTGTRRDAGRIRTSTLAVLGRFRGALGDEIAVNAALPRDLDARVFGLFDQLAQMRADAIASKAAPAPKGSEAGTD
;
A
#
# COMPACT_ATOMS: atom_id res chain seq x y z
N MET A 1 14.43 -15.95 -13.78
CA MET A 1 13.11 -15.26 -13.80
C MET A 1 11.97 -15.90 -12.99
N ARG A 2 11.99 -17.21 -12.65
CA ARG A 2 10.87 -17.90 -11.93
C ARG A 2 10.40 -17.19 -10.64
N TYR A 3 11.28 -16.47 -9.96
CA TYR A 3 11.01 -15.81 -8.68
C TYR A 3 10.39 -14.41 -8.77
N LEU A 4 10.24 -13.82 -9.97
CA LEU A 4 9.66 -12.49 -10.13
C LEU A 4 8.21 -12.43 -9.61
N SER A 5 7.89 -11.45 -8.76
CA SER A 5 6.53 -11.11 -8.33
C SER A 5 5.83 -10.25 -9.38
N LEU A 6 4.50 -10.06 -9.25
CA LEU A 6 3.78 -9.05 -10.03
C LEU A 6 4.33 -7.64 -9.76
N ALA A 7 4.68 -7.32 -8.51
CA ALA A 7 5.32 -6.06 -8.15
C ALA A 7 6.66 -5.87 -8.89
N ALA A 8 7.52 -6.88 -8.87
CA ALA A 8 8.79 -6.83 -9.58
C ALA A 8 8.61 -6.73 -11.10
N LEU A 9 7.61 -7.43 -11.66
CA LEU A 9 7.26 -7.32 -13.08
C LEU A 9 6.77 -5.92 -13.43
N LYS A 10 5.96 -5.28 -12.58
CA LYS A 10 5.48 -3.91 -12.77
C LYS A 10 6.64 -2.93 -12.85
N VAL A 11 7.56 -3.00 -11.89
CA VAL A 11 8.77 -2.15 -11.85
C VAL A 11 9.66 -2.39 -13.08
N ALA A 12 9.98 -3.66 -13.36
CA ALA A 12 10.89 -3.98 -14.46
C ALA A 12 10.31 -3.66 -15.85
N LEU A 13 9.00 -3.84 -16.06
CA LEU A 13 8.36 -3.42 -17.30
C LEU A 13 8.28 -1.90 -17.43
N ALA A 14 8.07 -1.16 -16.33
CA ALA A 14 8.13 0.30 -16.37
C ALA A 14 9.51 0.79 -16.82
N ASP A 15 10.59 0.28 -16.20
CA ASP A 15 11.98 0.58 -16.56
C ASP A 15 12.32 0.17 -18.01
N LEU A 16 11.81 -0.99 -18.47
CA LEU A 16 12.01 -1.44 -19.84
C LEU A 16 11.41 -0.48 -20.88
N PHE A 17 10.25 0.10 -20.60
CA PHE A 17 9.56 1.04 -21.48
C PHE A 17 9.93 2.51 -21.25
N SER A 18 10.75 2.82 -20.25
CA SER A 18 11.38 4.14 -20.08
C SER A 18 12.87 4.06 -20.39
N GLU A 19 13.70 3.74 -19.40
CA GLU A 19 15.15 3.88 -19.42
C GLU A 19 15.82 2.93 -20.43
N ARG A 20 15.23 1.74 -20.65
CA ARG A 20 15.81 0.69 -21.50
C ARG A 20 15.10 0.49 -22.83
N HIS A 21 14.18 1.39 -23.18
CA HIS A 21 13.36 1.24 -24.40
C HIS A 21 14.23 1.21 -25.65
N ALA A 22 15.26 2.04 -25.71
CA ALA A 22 16.23 2.05 -26.81
C ALA A 22 16.94 0.70 -27.00
N ALA A 23 17.26 0.00 -25.90
CA ALA A 23 17.86 -1.33 -25.96
C ALA A 23 16.86 -2.39 -26.43
N LEU A 24 15.59 -2.29 -26.01
CA LEU A 24 14.52 -3.16 -26.49
C LEU A 24 14.40 -3.09 -28.01
N VAL A 25 14.27 -1.89 -28.58
CA VAL A 25 13.99 -1.73 -30.02
C VAL A 25 15.22 -1.85 -30.92
N LEU A 26 16.39 -2.13 -30.36
CA LEU A 26 17.64 -2.29 -31.12
C LEU A 26 17.65 -3.59 -31.95
N SER A 27 16.91 -4.61 -31.52
CA SER A 27 16.83 -5.93 -32.16
C SER A 27 15.49 -6.14 -32.89
N GLY A 28 15.47 -7.00 -33.91
CA GLY A 28 14.25 -7.41 -34.59
C GLY A 28 13.30 -8.18 -33.66
N ALA A 29 13.86 -9.05 -32.80
CA ALA A 29 13.13 -9.74 -31.75
C ALA A 29 12.48 -8.74 -30.78
N GLY A 30 13.23 -7.73 -30.32
CA GLY A 30 12.70 -6.73 -29.41
C GLY A 30 11.53 -5.92 -29.99
N LYS A 31 11.63 -5.48 -31.26
CA LYS A 31 10.51 -4.85 -31.97
C LYS A 31 9.29 -5.76 -32.10
N THR A 32 9.51 -7.06 -32.31
CA THR A 32 8.44 -8.05 -32.42
C THR A 32 7.68 -8.25 -31.10
N TYR A 33 8.41 -8.27 -29.98
CA TYR A 33 7.83 -8.51 -28.66
C TYR A 33 7.35 -7.24 -27.94
N GLU A 34 7.72 -6.05 -28.42
CA GLU A 34 7.42 -4.76 -27.82
C GLU A 34 5.91 -4.58 -27.52
N SER A 35 5.05 -4.73 -28.52
CA SER A 35 3.60 -4.56 -28.36
C SER A 35 2.98 -5.58 -27.40
N ILE A 36 3.50 -6.82 -27.40
CA ILE A 36 3.05 -7.90 -26.51
C ILE A 36 3.43 -7.57 -25.06
N LEU A 37 4.67 -7.11 -24.84
CA LEU A 37 5.16 -6.73 -23.51
C LEU A 37 4.44 -5.48 -22.98
N LEU A 38 4.10 -4.52 -23.85
CA LEU A 38 3.33 -3.34 -23.48
C LEU A 38 1.91 -3.73 -23.04
N ALA A 39 1.26 -4.63 -23.78
CA ALA A 39 -0.04 -5.16 -23.39
C ALA A 39 0.02 -5.91 -22.04
N LYS A 40 1.11 -6.65 -21.77
CA LYS A 40 1.34 -7.28 -20.45
C LYS A 40 1.55 -6.26 -19.33
N LYS A 41 2.29 -5.17 -19.60
CA LYS A 41 2.45 -4.07 -18.66
C LYS A 41 1.09 -3.45 -18.30
N GLN A 42 0.27 -3.13 -19.31
CA GLN A 42 -1.07 -2.57 -19.09
C GLN A 42 -1.99 -3.51 -18.29
N GLN A 43 -1.94 -4.82 -18.55
CA GLN A 43 -2.68 -5.82 -17.77
C GLN A 43 -2.24 -5.84 -16.30
N ILE A 44 -0.94 -5.67 -16.02
CA ILE A 44 -0.41 -5.62 -14.65
C ILE A 44 -0.76 -4.28 -13.98
N ASP A 45 -0.72 -3.17 -14.71
CA ASP A 45 -1.06 -1.84 -14.19
C ASP A 45 -2.54 -1.74 -13.78
N ALA A 46 -3.43 -2.47 -14.45
CA ALA A 46 -4.86 -2.53 -14.15
C ALA A 46 -5.21 -3.41 -12.94
N LEU A 47 -4.26 -4.15 -12.37
CA LEU A 47 -4.53 -4.96 -11.16
C LEU A 47 -4.65 -4.07 -9.91
N PRO A 48 -5.48 -4.46 -8.92
CA PRO A 48 -5.54 -3.78 -7.64
C PRO A 48 -4.17 -3.66 -6.97
N GLY A 49 -3.89 -2.52 -6.35
CA GLY A 49 -2.59 -2.23 -5.73
C GLY A 49 -2.13 -3.29 -4.71
N ALA A 50 -3.09 -3.89 -3.99
CA ALA A 50 -2.86 -4.99 -3.05
C ALA A 50 -2.22 -6.25 -3.70
N LEU A 51 -2.35 -6.43 -5.02
CA LEU A 51 -1.79 -7.57 -5.76
C LEU A 51 -0.47 -7.24 -6.49
N THR A 52 -0.13 -5.96 -6.65
CA THR A 52 1.06 -5.49 -7.39
C THR A 52 2.12 -4.83 -6.51
N GLY A 53 2.07 -5.01 -5.19
CA GLY A 53 3.13 -4.56 -4.27
C GLY A 53 2.80 -3.34 -3.43
N GLY A 54 1.53 -3.01 -3.21
CA GLY A 54 1.15 -2.21 -2.05
C GLY A 54 1.53 -2.92 -0.75
N LYS A 55 1.69 -2.15 0.33
CA LYS A 55 1.80 -2.67 1.70
C LYS A 55 0.69 -3.72 1.93
N PRO A 56 0.97 -4.86 2.59
CA PRO A 56 -0.04 -5.91 2.80
C PRO A 56 -1.32 -5.29 3.32
N LEU A 57 -2.46 -5.69 2.76
CA LEU A 57 -3.75 -5.07 3.10
C LEU A 57 -4.01 -5.08 4.62
N ALA A 58 -3.61 -6.13 5.33
CA ALA A 58 -3.70 -6.20 6.79
C ALA A 58 -2.84 -5.15 7.51
N GLU A 59 -1.66 -4.84 6.98
CA GLU A 59 -0.74 -3.85 7.54
C GLU A 59 -1.22 -2.42 7.22
N SER A 60 -1.81 -2.19 6.03
CA SER A 60 -2.49 -0.92 5.73
C SER A 60 -3.77 -0.70 6.53
N MET A 61 -4.50 -1.78 6.86
CA MET A 61 -5.65 -1.72 7.76
C MET A 61 -5.20 -1.34 9.17
N ALA A 62 -4.17 -2.01 9.70
CA ALA A 62 -3.63 -1.71 11.02
C ALA A 62 -3.09 -0.27 11.15
N GLU A 63 -2.43 0.27 10.12
CA GLU A 63 -2.00 1.67 10.16
C GLU A 63 -3.17 2.67 10.14
N ALA A 64 -4.20 2.40 9.31
CA ALA A 64 -5.37 3.27 9.26
C ALA A 64 -6.14 3.25 10.59
N ASP A 65 -6.19 2.08 11.22
CA ASP A 65 -6.73 1.83 12.56
C ASP A 65 -5.94 2.58 13.64
N ASP A 66 -4.61 2.44 13.65
CA ASP A 66 -3.73 3.18 14.59
C ASP A 66 -3.92 4.70 14.48
N VAL A 67 -4.11 5.22 13.26
CA VAL A 67 -4.37 6.65 13.03
C VAL A 67 -5.76 7.06 13.51
N HIS A 68 -6.78 6.24 13.22
CA HIS A 68 -8.15 6.45 13.69
C HIS A 68 -8.19 6.50 15.22
N ASP A 69 -7.64 5.50 15.89
CA ASP A 69 -7.59 5.43 17.35
C ASP A 69 -6.73 6.54 17.96
N GLY A 70 -5.62 6.88 17.29
CA GLY A 70 -4.76 7.99 17.69
C GLY A 70 -5.53 9.32 17.75
N PHE A 71 -6.28 9.65 16.69
CA PHE A 71 -7.11 10.87 16.68
C PHE A 71 -8.29 10.78 17.65
N GLY A 72 -9.00 9.64 17.69
CA GLY A 72 -10.16 9.45 18.56
C GLY A 72 -9.78 9.59 20.04
N SER A 73 -8.69 8.94 20.46
CA SER A 73 -8.14 9.05 21.81
C SER A 73 -7.72 10.48 22.14
N ALA A 74 -7.07 11.16 21.20
CA ALA A 74 -6.66 12.55 21.37
C ALA A 74 -7.87 13.49 21.54
N ILE A 75 -8.93 13.30 20.76
CA ILE A 75 -10.20 14.05 20.89
C ILE A 75 -10.83 13.82 22.27
N TRP A 76 -10.90 12.57 22.73
CA TRP A 76 -11.44 12.24 24.05
C TRP A 76 -10.64 12.91 25.18
N HIS A 77 -9.31 12.79 25.16
CA HIS A 77 -8.45 13.38 26.19
C HIS A 77 -8.50 14.91 26.18
N MET A 78 -8.56 15.53 24.99
CA MET A 78 -8.68 16.98 24.88
C MET A 78 -10.01 17.47 25.46
N THR A 79 -11.12 16.83 25.09
CA THR A 79 -12.44 17.22 25.60
C THR A 79 -12.55 17.01 27.12
N GLU A 80 -12.01 15.91 27.64
CA GLU A 80 -11.90 15.63 29.09
C GLU A 80 -11.09 16.72 29.82
N ALA A 81 -9.97 17.17 29.25
CA ALA A 81 -9.14 18.22 29.83
C ALA A 81 -9.89 19.56 29.93
N TYR A 82 -10.64 19.95 28.89
CA TYR A 82 -11.46 21.15 28.90
C TYR A 82 -12.62 21.06 29.90
N GLU A 83 -13.23 19.88 30.04
CA GLU A 83 -14.28 19.65 31.05
C GLU A 83 -13.73 19.74 32.48
N ARG A 84 -12.48 19.36 32.74
CA ARG A 84 -11.88 19.46 34.07
C ARG A 84 -11.22 20.80 34.36
N CYS A 85 -10.96 21.60 33.33
CA CYS A 85 -10.26 22.87 33.51
C CYS A 85 -11.14 23.90 34.26
N PRO A 86 -10.66 24.49 35.38
CA PRO A 86 -11.48 25.30 36.28
C PRO A 86 -11.90 26.66 35.71
N LYS A 87 -11.29 27.14 34.61
CA LYS A 87 -11.52 28.48 34.05
C LYS A 87 -11.94 28.49 32.59
N VAL A 88 -12.45 27.37 32.06
CA VAL A 88 -12.99 27.32 30.69
C VAL A 88 -14.33 28.07 30.64
N PRO A 89 -14.51 29.02 29.70
CA PRO A 89 -15.78 29.72 29.50
C PRO A 89 -16.96 28.76 29.30
N ALA A 90 -18.14 29.12 29.82
CA ALA A 90 -19.31 28.24 29.78
C ALA A 90 -19.70 27.80 28.36
N HIS A 91 -19.59 28.69 27.37
CA HIS A 91 -19.91 28.37 25.97
C HIS A 91 -18.91 27.36 25.37
N VAL A 92 -17.62 27.47 25.70
CA VAL A 92 -16.58 26.50 25.26
C VAL A 92 -16.82 25.15 25.93
N ARG A 93 -17.16 25.13 27.22
CA ARG A 93 -17.50 23.89 27.93
C ARG A 93 -18.73 23.19 27.32
N ALA A 94 -19.74 23.95 26.93
CA ALA A 94 -20.92 23.41 26.25
C ALA A 94 -20.58 22.87 24.86
N ALA A 95 -19.72 23.55 24.10
CA ALA A 95 -19.21 23.08 22.81
C ALA A 95 -18.44 21.76 22.96
N VAL A 96 -17.52 21.70 23.93
CA VAL A 96 -16.75 20.48 24.26
C VAL A 96 -17.67 19.30 24.56
N GLY A 97 -18.71 19.50 25.38
CA GLY A 97 -19.66 18.43 25.70
C GLY A 97 -20.43 17.92 24.47
N ARG A 98 -20.82 18.81 23.54
CA ARG A 98 -21.45 18.41 22.27
C ARG A 98 -20.49 17.64 21.37
N VAL A 99 -19.23 18.08 21.26
CA VAL A 99 -18.20 17.38 20.49
C VAL A 99 -17.94 15.99 21.06
N ARG A 100 -17.74 15.88 22.38
CA ARG A 100 -17.53 14.58 23.04
C ARG A 100 -18.68 13.63 22.80
N ALA A 101 -19.92 14.08 23.00
CA ALA A 101 -21.10 13.26 22.77
C ALA A 101 -21.31 12.86 21.30
N ALA A 102 -20.76 13.61 20.34
CA ALA A 102 -20.94 13.35 18.92
C ALA A 102 -19.88 12.42 18.32
N PHE A 103 -18.64 12.48 18.81
CA PHE A 103 -17.54 11.70 18.23
C PHE A 103 -17.11 10.55 19.14
N ILE A 104 -16.68 10.85 20.38
CA ILE A 104 -16.17 9.84 21.31
C ILE A 104 -16.80 10.02 22.70
N PRO A 105 -18.04 9.53 22.92
CA PRO A 105 -18.69 9.59 24.23
C PRO A 105 -17.86 8.89 25.31
N GLN A 106 -17.36 7.70 25.00
CA GLN A 106 -16.54 6.87 25.87
C GLN A 106 -15.31 6.37 25.13
N LEU A 107 -14.19 6.19 25.84
CA LEU A 107 -12.95 5.73 25.21
C LEU A 107 -13.08 4.31 24.65
N ASP A 108 -13.92 3.48 25.27
CA ASP A 108 -14.21 2.12 24.82
C ASP A 108 -14.91 2.08 23.44
N ASP A 109 -15.49 3.20 22.99
CA ASP A 109 -16.09 3.32 21.66
C ASP A 109 -15.05 3.20 20.52
N LEU A 110 -13.76 3.39 20.83
CA LEU A 110 -12.64 3.16 19.90
C LEU A 110 -12.35 1.67 19.66
N GLN A 111 -12.88 0.77 20.48
CA GLN A 111 -12.70 -0.69 20.27
C GLN A 111 -13.73 -1.29 19.32
N ALA A 112 -14.42 -0.45 18.56
CA ALA A 112 -15.43 -0.86 17.61
C ALA A 112 -14.81 -1.74 16.51
N THR A 113 -15.60 -2.63 15.92
CA THR A 113 -15.13 -3.37 14.74
C THR A 113 -15.00 -2.43 13.55
N TYR A 114 -14.09 -2.69 12.61
CA TYR A 114 -13.92 -1.89 11.39
C TYR A 114 -15.21 -1.57 10.63
N VAL A 115 -16.18 -2.49 10.63
CA VAL A 115 -17.49 -2.26 10.00
C VAL A 115 -18.27 -1.19 10.77
N GLN A 116 -18.27 -1.25 12.10
CA GLN A 116 -18.95 -0.27 12.94
C GLN A 116 -18.29 1.11 12.84
N GLU A 117 -16.97 1.19 12.79
CA GLU A 117 -16.22 2.46 12.60
C GLU A 117 -16.57 3.13 11.28
N VAL A 118 -16.58 2.38 10.18
CA VAL A 118 -16.95 2.90 8.86
C VAL A 118 -18.40 3.39 8.84
N HIS A 119 -19.31 2.67 9.51
CA HIS A 119 -20.69 3.11 9.65
C HIS A 119 -20.80 4.40 10.49
N ALA A 120 -20.07 4.49 11.60
CA ALA A 120 -20.03 5.67 12.45
C ALA A 120 -19.44 6.87 11.69
N ALA A 121 -18.41 6.66 10.87
CA ALA A 121 -17.77 7.70 10.07
C ALA A 121 -18.74 8.43 9.14
N ILE A 122 -19.72 7.72 8.55
CA ILE A 122 -20.75 8.34 7.70
C ILE A 122 -21.58 9.36 8.50
N GLU A 123 -21.94 9.03 9.74
CA GLU A 123 -22.69 9.93 10.62
C GLU A 123 -21.79 11.03 11.18
N HIS A 124 -20.57 10.70 11.60
CA HIS A 124 -19.59 11.66 12.09
C HIS A 124 -19.19 12.70 11.03
N ARG A 125 -19.16 12.32 9.75
CA ARG A 125 -18.90 13.25 8.64
C ARG A 125 -19.94 14.39 8.61
N LYS A 126 -21.22 14.06 8.82
CA LYS A 126 -22.28 15.07 8.95
C LYS A 126 -22.11 15.90 10.21
N LYS A 127 -21.66 15.28 11.31
CA LYS A 127 -21.41 15.97 12.59
C LYS A 127 -20.25 16.96 12.51
N ILE A 128 -19.24 16.73 11.67
CA ILE A 128 -18.18 17.71 11.42
C ILE A 128 -18.78 19.01 10.89
N ASP A 129 -19.69 18.93 9.92
CA ASP A 129 -20.34 20.11 9.36
C ASP A 129 -21.25 20.81 10.40
N ASP A 130 -22.08 20.02 11.12
CA ASP A 130 -22.98 20.54 12.15
C ASP A 130 -22.23 21.23 13.31
N LEU A 131 -21.05 20.71 13.69
CA LEU A 131 -20.27 21.13 14.86
C LEU A 131 -19.02 21.92 14.48
N LYS A 132 -18.87 22.33 13.23
CA LYS A 132 -17.64 23.00 12.75
C LYS A 132 -17.22 24.18 13.61
N ALA A 133 -18.17 25.05 13.96
CA ALA A 133 -17.90 26.21 14.81
C ALA A 133 -17.44 25.79 16.22
N ASP A 134 -18.03 24.74 16.79
CA ASP A 134 -17.66 24.22 18.10
C ASP A 134 -16.25 23.60 18.09
N LEU A 135 -15.93 22.83 17.05
CA LEU A 135 -14.62 22.20 16.85
C LEU A 135 -13.50 23.24 16.71
N GLN A 136 -13.78 24.37 16.05
CA GLN A 136 -12.82 25.47 15.88
C GLN A 136 -12.54 26.29 17.15
N LEU A 137 -13.39 26.19 18.18
CA LEU A 137 -13.18 26.89 19.46
C LEU A 137 -12.06 26.27 20.30
N ILE A 138 -11.63 25.05 19.97
CA ILE A 138 -10.69 24.26 20.76
C ILE A 138 -9.35 24.24 20.00
N PRO A 139 -8.40 25.14 20.33
CA PRO A 139 -7.12 25.23 19.64
C PRO A 139 -6.19 24.09 20.00
N ILE A 140 -5.33 23.75 19.04
CA ILE A 140 -4.28 22.75 19.11
C ILE A 140 -2.95 23.42 18.72
N ALA A 141 -1.84 22.76 18.99
CA ALA A 141 -0.52 23.23 18.59
C ALA A 141 -0.46 23.54 17.08
N GLU A 142 0.46 24.43 16.72
CA GLU A 142 0.76 24.81 15.32
C GLU A 142 -0.41 25.46 14.55
N GLY A 143 -1.39 26.01 15.28
CA GLY A 143 -2.53 26.70 14.66
C GLY A 143 -3.64 25.76 14.18
N LEU A 144 -3.54 24.47 14.51
CA LEU A 144 -4.61 23.51 14.31
C LEU A 144 -5.72 23.71 15.35
N THR A 145 -6.83 23.02 15.13
CA THR A 145 -8.00 22.98 16.00
C THR A 145 -8.51 21.55 16.12
N LEU A 146 -9.48 21.33 17.01
CA LEU A 146 -10.13 20.03 17.12
C LEU A 146 -10.89 19.63 15.85
N LEU A 147 -11.17 20.59 14.95
CA LEU A 147 -11.71 20.30 13.61
C LEU A 147 -10.73 19.44 12.80
N ASP A 148 -9.45 19.80 12.80
CA ASP A 148 -8.42 19.09 12.03
C ASP A 148 -8.27 17.64 12.53
N TRP A 149 -8.35 17.43 13.85
CA TRP A 149 -8.33 16.09 14.43
C TRP A 149 -9.61 15.31 14.14
N ALA A 150 -10.79 15.95 14.17
CA ALA A 150 -12.05 15.29 13.81
C ALA A 150 -12.09 14.89 12.33
N GLU A 151 -11.56 15.73 11.44
CA GLU A 151 -11.41 15.40 10.02
C GLU A 151 -10.44 14.23 9.81
N GLY A 152 -9.32 14.21 10.54
CA GLY A 152 -8.36 13.09 10.55
C GLY A 152 -8.98 11.79 11.05
N TYR A 153 -9.72 11.85 12.15
CA TYR A 153 -10.46 10.72 12.73
C TYR A 153 -11.44 10.09 11.73
N VAL A 154 -12.34 10.89 11.17
CA VAL A 154 -13.35 10.39 10.21
C VAL A 154 -12.69 9.95 8.89
N GLY A 155 -11.66 10.67 8.43
CA GLY A 155 -10.91 10.31 7.22
C GLY A 155 -10.21 8.95 7.34
N ALA A 156 -9.64 8.63 8.50
CA ALA A 156 -9.02 7.34 8.75
C ALA A 156 -10.05 6.19 8.71
N ALA A 157 -11.22 6.36 9.32
CA ALA A 157 -12.30 5.36 9.22
C ALA A 157 -12.82 5.18 7.77
N GLU A 158 -12.94 6.25 6.99
CA GLU A 158 -13.28 6.14 5.55
C GLU A 158 -12.21 5.38 4.76
N GLN A 159 -10.93 5.57 5.10
CA GLN A 159 -9.82 4.81 4.51
C GLN A 159 -9.91 3.31 4.86
N ILE A 160 -10.25 2.97 6.11
CA ILE A 160 -10.54 1.59 6.52
C ILE A 160 -11.66 1.01 5.65
N GLY A 161 -12.74 1.76 5.40
CA GLY A 161 -13.84 1.37 4.51
C GLY A 161 -13.40 1.09 3.07
N ALA A 162 -12.55 1.96 2.51
CA ALA A 162 -11.99 1.78 1.17
C ALA A 162 -11.12 0.51 1.08
N LEU A 163 -10.31 0.22 2.12
CA LEU A 163 -9.48 -0.98 2.18
C LEU A 163 -10.32 -2.26 2.35
N LEU A 164 -11.41 -2.21 3.11
CA LEU A 164 -12.38 -3.31 3.20
C LEU A 164 -13.06 -3.58 1.85
N SER A 165 -13.43 -2.54 1.11
CA SER A 165 -13.97 -2.70 -0.26
C SER A 165 -12.93 -3.33 -1.19
N GLN A 166 -11.68 -2.87 -1.16
CA GLN A 166 -10.59 -3.48 -1.94
C GLN A 166 -10.38 -4.95 -1.58
N ARG A 167 -10.56 -5.34 -0.31
CA ARG A 167 -10.52 -6.74 0.12
C ARG A 167 -11.61 -7.57 -0.54
N ALA A 168 -12.83 -7.03 -0.56
CA ALA A 168 -14.00 -7.68 -1.14
C ALA A 168 -13.85 -7.83 -2.67
N ASP A 169 -13.33 -6.80 -3.35
CA ASP A 169 -13.10 -6.82 -4.81
C ASP A 169 -11.92 -7.71 -5.22
N ALA A 170 -10.95 -7.91 -4.32
CA ALA A 170 -9.80 -8.81 -4.51
C ALA A 170 -10.15 -10.30 -4.27
N ASP A 171 -11.39 -10.69 -4.59
CA ASP A 171 -11.94 -12.02 -4.41
C ASP A 171 -11.14 -13.10 -5.17
N THR A 172 -11.42 -14.37 -4.90
CA THR A 172 -10.68 -15.54 -5.46
C THR A 172 -10.58 -15.57 -6.99
N GLY A 173 -11.47 -14.89 -7.72
CA GLY A 173 -11.38 -14.69 -9.17
C GLY A 173 -10.21 -13.77 -9.56
N THR A 174 -10.13 -12.58 -8.97
CA THR A 174 -9.10 -11.57 -9.21
C THR A 174 -7.70 -12.08 -8.86
N ARG A 175 -7.56 -12.88 -7.78
CA ARG A 175 -6.28 -13.54 -7.45
C ARG A 175 -5.87 -14.61 -8.45
N ARG A 176 -6.82 -15.40 -8.96
CA ARG A 176 -6.55 -16.39 -10.03
C ARG A 176 -6.11 -15.68 -11.30
N ASP A 177 -6.76 -14.58 -11.64
CA ASP A 177 -6.38 -13.76 -12.80
C ASP A 177 -5.00 -13.12 -12.66
N ALA A 178 -4.67 -12.59 -11.48
CA ALA A 178 -3.33 -12.08 -11.18
C ALA A 178 -2.26 -13.16 -11.34
N GLY A 179 -2.52 -14.38 -10.82
CA GLY A 179 -1.63 -15.54 -11.00
C GLY A 179 -1.45 -15.94 -12.47
N ARG A 180 -2.55 -15.91 -13.25
CA ARG A 180 -2.55 -16.19 -14.70
C ARG A 180 -1.77 -15.13 -15.47
N ILE A 181 -1.99 -13.84 -15.18
CA ILE A 181 -1.28 -12.72 -15.80
C ILE A 181 0.22 -12.88 -15.55
N ARG A 182 0.65 -13.06 -14.29
CA ARG A 182 2.05 -13.30 -13.93
C ARG A 182 2.66 -14.44 -14.75
N THR A 183 2.01 -15.59 -14.77
CA THR A 183 2.52 -16.80 -15.46
C THR A 183 2.66 -16.56 -16.96
N SER A 184 1.65 -15.92 -17.56
CA SER A 184 1.67 -15.59 -18.99
C SER A 184 2.75 -14.57 -19.36
N THR A 185 2.99 -13.57 -18.51
CA THR A 185 4.05 -12.56 -18.70
C THR A 185 5.44 -13.20 -18.63
N LEU A 186 5.67 -14.08 -17.64
CA LEU A 186 6.94 -14.81 -17.55
C LEU A 186 7.19 -15.70 -18.77
N ALA A 187 6.15 -16.33 -19.32
CA ALA A 187 6.27 -17.13 -20.53
C ALA A 187 6.64 -16.27 -21.76
N VAL A 188 6.05 -15.07 -21.89
CA VAL A 188 6.42 -14.12 -22.95
C VAL A 188 7.87 -13.66 -22.80
N LEU A 189 8.29 -13.25 -21.60
CA LEU A 189 9.67 -12.84 -21.32
C LEU A 189 10.68 -13.95 -21.62
N GLY A 190 10.37 -15.20 -21.26
CA GLY A 190 11.22 -16.35 -21.55
C GLY A 190 11.39 -16.60 -23.05
N ARG A 191 10.30 -16.54 -23.83
CA ARG A 191 10.37 -16.68 -25.29
C ARG A 191 11.11 -15.52 -25.95
N PHE A 192 10.87 -14.30 -25.49
CA PHE A 192 11.57 -13.13 -25.97
C PHE A 192 13.09 -13.25 -25.72
N ARG A 193 13.50 -13.63 -24.51
CA ARG A 193 14.92 -13.81 -24.19
C ARG A 193 15.60 -14.86 -25.07
N GLY A 194 14.92 -15.98 -25.34
CA GLY A 194 15.41 -16.99 -26.28
C GLY A 194 15.62 -16.42 -27.68
N ALA A 195 14.59 -15.78 -28.25
CA ALA A 195 14.66 -15.18 -29.58
C ALA A 195 15.74 -14.09 -29.70
N LEU A 196 15.92 -13.28 -28.66
CA LEU A 196 16.99 -12.27 -28.60
C LEU A 196 18.38 -12.93 -28.58
N GLY A 197 18.54 -14.01 -27.81
CA GLY A 197 19.78 -14.78 -27.78
C GLY A 197 20.15 -15.36 -29.14
N ASP A 198 19.18 -15.94 -29.85
CA ASP A 198 19.36 -16.47 -31.20
C ASP A 198 19.76 -15.37 -32.18
N GLU A 199 19.10 -14.21 -32.13
CA GLU A 199 19.41 -13.06 -32.99
C GLU A 199 20.82 -12.51 -32.71
N ILE A 200 21.20 -12.35 -31.45
CA ILE A 200 22.55 -11.91 -31.07
C ILE A 200 23.59 -12.89 -31.61
N ALA A 201 23.37 -14.20 -31.49
CA ALA A 201 24.33 -15.21 -31.95
C ALA A 201 24.66 -15.08 -33.45
N VAL A 202 23.65 -14.78 -34.28
CA VAL A 202 23.81 -14.72 -35.75
C VAL A 202 24.12 -13.32 -36.28
N ASN A 203 23.72 -12.25 -35.57
CA ASN A 203 23.88 -10.88 -36.04
C ASN A 203 25.11 -10.20 -35.39
N ALA A 204 26.20 -10.09 -36.15
CA ALA A 204 27.43 -9.47 -35.67
C ALA A 204 27.33 -7.96 -35.38
N ALA A 205 26.31 -7.28 -35.90
CA ALA A 205 26.09 -5.86 -35.65
C ALA A 205 25.42 -5.58 -34.29
N LEU A 206 24.85 -6.59 -33.63
CA LEU A 206 24.22 -6.40 -32.32
C LEU A 206 25.25 -6.44 -31.18
N PRO A 207 25.09 -5.59 -30.15
CA PRO A 207 25.91 -5.67 -28.95
C PRO A 207 25.77 -7.04 -28.27
N ARG A 208 26.89 -7.63 -27.86
CA ARG A 208 26.91 -8.95 -27.20
C ARG A 208 26.32 -8.93 -25.79
N ASP A 209 26.29 -7.74 -25.18
CA ASP A 209 25.68 -7.48 -23.89
C ASP A 209 24.20 -7.03 -24.00
N LEU A 210 23.60 -7.06 -25.20
CA LEU A 210 22.22 -6.59 -25.40
C LEU A 210 21.20 -7.34 -24.55
N ASP A 211 21.37 -8.65 -24.33
CA ASP A 211 20.54 -9.43 -23.39
C ASP A 211 20.58 -8.82 -21.98
N ALA A 212 21.78 -8.53 -21.47
CA ALA A 212 21.95 -7.93 -20.14
C ALA A 212 21.39 -6.50 -20.08
N ARG A 213 21.48 -5.73 -21.16
CA ARG A 213 20.87 -4.39 -21.25
C ARG A 213 19.36 -4.43 -21.14
N VAL A 214 18.71 -5.44 -21.71
CA VAL A 214 17.25 -5.60 -21.71
C VAL A 214 16.76 -6.28 -20.42
N PHE A 215 17.43 -7.34 -19.96
CA PHE A 215 16.94 -8.20 -18.87
C PHE A 215 17.61 -7.97 -17.51
N GLY A 216 18.63 -7.11 -17.43
CA GLY A 216 19.43 -6.93 -16.21
C GLY A 216 18.59 -6.64 -14.96
N LEU A 217 17.62 -5.73 -15.04
CA LEU A 217 16.75 -5.42 -13.90
C LEU A 217 15.80 -6.59 -13.54
N PHE A 218 15.29 -7.30 -14.54
CA PHE A 218 14.47 -8.50 -14.30
C PHE A 218 15.26 -9.57 -13.56
N ASP A 219 16.53 -9.76 -13.91
CA ASP A 219 17.40 -10.75 -13.27
C ASP A 219 17.75 -10.33 -11.84
N GLN A 220 18.09 -9.06 -11.62
CA GLN A 220 18.37 -8.51 -10.29
C GLN A 220 17.17 -8.68 -9.33
N LEU A 221 15.96 -8.30 -9.76
CA LEU A 221 14.76 -8.43 -8.94
C LEU A 221 14.38 -9.89 -8.68
N ALA A 222 14.63 -10.79 -9.65
CA ALA A 222 14.44 -12.21 -9.46
C ALA A 222 15.41 -12.78 -8.40
N GLN A 223 16.67 -12.34 -8.44
CA GLN A 223 17.71 -12.79 -7.51
C GLN A 223 17.45 -12.29 -6.09
N MET A 224 17.17 -10.99 -5.91
CA MET A 224 16.83 -10.41 -4.60
C MET A 224 15.70 -11.17 -3.91
N ARG A 225 14.70 -11.60 -4.69
CA ARG A 225 13.58 -12.39 -4.17
C ARG A 225 13.94 -13.83 -3.86
N ALA A 226 14.81 -14.46 -4.65
CA ALA A 226 15.33 -15.79 -4.35
C ALA A 226 16.12 -15.78 -3.03
N ASP A 227 16.98 -14.78 -2.84
CA ASP A 227 17.80 -14.61 -1.63
C ASP A 227 16.94 -14.36 -0.40
N ALA A 228 15.90 -13.52 -0.51
CA ALA A 228 14.95 -13.27 0.57
C ALA A 228 14.11 -14.49 0.98
N ILE A 229 13.84 -15.41 0.04
CA ILE A 229 13.16 -16.67 0.35
C ILE A 229 14.13 -17.65 1.02
N ALA A 230 15.36 -17.73 0.53
CA ALA A 230 16.39 -18.60 1.11
C ALA A 230 16.76 -18.19 2.55
N SER A 231 16.88 -16.89 2.82
CA SER A 231 17.20 -16.37 4.16
C SER A 231 16.09 -16.64 5.19
N LYS A 232 14.82 -16.69 4.76
CA LYS A 232 13.68 -17.06 5.61
C LYS A 232 13.57 -18.56 5.89
N ALA A 233 14.18 -19.40 5.04
CA ALA A 233 14.16 -20.85 5.18
C ALA A 233 15.35 -21.40 5.99
N ALA A 234 16.33 -20.56 6.34
CA ALA A 234 17.46 -20.96 7.16
C ALA A 234 17.01 -21.18 8.62
N PRO A 235 17.21 -22.36 9.23
CA PRO A 235 16.92 -22.57 10.63
C PRO A 235 17.81 -21.66 11.49
N ALA A 236 17.23 -21.07 12.53
CA ALA A 236 17.98 -20.28 13.51
C ALA A 236 19.16 -21.12 14.05
N PRO A 237 20.37 -20.54 14.18
CA PRO A 237 21.49 -21.26 14.77
C PRO A 237 21.09 -21.67 16.19
N LYS A 238 21.09 -22.98 16.44
CA LYS A 238 20.95 -23.51 17.80
C LYS A 238 22.06 -22.89 18.64
N GLY A 239 21.67 -22.03 19.59
CA GLY A 239 22.60 -21.39 20.52
C GLY A 239 23.49 -22.44 21.15
N SER A 240 24.79 -22.21 21.08
CA SER A 240 25.78 -22.96 21.84
C SER A 240 25.52 -22.70 23.33
N GLU A 241 24.99 -23.70 24.02
CA GLU A 241 25.23 -23.84 25.46
C GLU A 241 26.74 -24.05 25.65
N ALA A 242 27.46 -22.96 25.91
CA ALA A 242 28.67 -22.97 26.71
C ALA A 242 28.23 -22.39 28.05
N GLY A 243 28.04 -23.18 29.10
CA GLY A 243 29.08 -24.03 29.67
C GLY A 243 29.49 -23.33 30.96
N THR A 244 28.69 -23.54 32.01
CA THR A 244 29.10 -23.35 33.39
C THR A 244 30.25 -24.31 33.69
N ASP A 245 31.39 -23.75 34.07
CA ASP A 245 32.23 -24.23 35.17
C ASP A 245 33.05 -23.03 35.70
#